data_AF-A0A1B4VD27-F1
#
_entry.id   AF-A0A1B4VD27-F1
#
_cell.length_a   1.000
_cell.length_b   1.000
_cell.length_c   1.000
_cell.angle_alpha   90.00
_cell.angle_beta   90.00
_cell.angle_gamma   90.00
#
_symmetry.space_group_name_H-M   'P 1'
#
loop_
_entity.id
_entity.type
_entity.pdbx_description
1 polymer ?
#
loop_
_entity_poly.entity_id
_entity_poly.type
_entity_poly.pdbx_seq_one_letter_code
_entity_poly.pdbx_strand_id
1 'polypeptide(L)'
;MSRGALLLALATLATALSVIEIRHENRLLFAELQRLRQERDALNTEWEQLLLEEGAWSQHRRIEQMARKRLDMQTPGREQIVVVHAPAGSP
;
A
#
# COMPACT_ATOMS: atom_id res chain seq x y z
N MET A 1 -57.10 -25.66 -16.15
CA MET A 1 -55.74 -25.93 -15.61
C MET A 1 -54.60 -25.33 -16.44
N SER A 2 -54.84 -24.71 -17.60
CA SER A 2 -53.79 -24.16 -18.49
C SER A 2 -53.38 -22.70 -18.22
N ARG A 3 -54.28 -21.85 -17.71
CA ARG A 3 -54.03 -20.42 -17.49
C ARG A 3 -52.97 -20.14 -16.41
N GLY A 4 -53.01 -20.87 -15.30
CA GLY A 4 -52.02 -20.72 -14.22
C GLY A 4 -50.62 -21.14 -14.65
N ALA A 5 -50.50 -22.22 -15.42
CA ALA A 5 -49.22 -22.68 -15.95
C ALA A 5 -48.60 -21.65 -16.92
N LEU A 6 -49.40 -21.02 -17.77
CA LEU A 6 -48.96 -19.93 -18.65
C LEU A 6 -48.43 -18.71 -17.87
N LEU A 7 -49.13 -18.31 -16.80
CA LEU A 7 -48.69 -17.20 -15.95
C LEU A 7 -47.37 -17.49 -15.25
N LEU A 8 -47.21 -18.70 -14.71
CA LEU A 8 -45.96 -19.12 -14.08
C LEU A 8 -44.82 -19.17 -15.10
N ALA A 9 -45.05 -19.72 -16.30
CA ALA A 9 -44.04 -19.74 -17.35
C ALA A 9 -43.58 -18.33 -17.74
N LEU A 10 -44.51 -17.39 -17.90
CA LEU A 10 -44.18 -15.99 -18.16
C LEU A 10 -43.41 -15.34 -17.01
N ALA A 11 -43.81 -15.58 -15.77
CA ALA A 11 -43.12 -15.07 -14.60
C ALA A 11 -41.68 -15.62 -14.48
N THR A 12 -41.47 -16.90 -14.77
CA THR A 12 -40.15 -17.52 -14.79
C THR A 12 -39.28 -16.93 -15.91
N LEU A 13 -39.83 -16.75 -17.11
CA LEU A 13 -39.11 -16.11 -18.23
C LEU A 13 -38.71 -14.67 -17.90
N ALA A 14 -39.63 -13.88 -17.33
CA ALA A 14 -39.34 -12.53 -16.89
C ALA A 14 -38.21 -12.50 -15.85
N THR A 15 -38.29 -13.37 -14.84
CA THR A 15 -37.25 -13.49 -13.80
C THR A 15 -35.90 -13.89 -14.41
N ALA A 16 -35.88 -14.83 -15.35
CA ALA A 16 -34.65 -15.27 -15.99
C ALA A 16 -33.96 -14.11 -16.74
N LEU A 17 -34.73 -13.32 -17.50
CA LEU A 17 -34.21 -12.15 -18.21
C LEU A 17 -33.70 -11.08 -17.23
N SER A 18 -34.47 -10.77 -16.18
CA SER A 18 -34.04 -9.82 -15.15
C SER A 18 -32.75 -10.24 -14.45
N VAL A 19 -32.60 -11.53 -14.13
CA VAL A 19 -31.36 -12.04 -13.51
C VAL A 19 -30.16 -11.91 -14.42
N ILE A 20 -30.33 -12.12 -15.73
CA ILE A 20 -29.24 -11.96 -16.71
C ILE A 20 -28.78 -10.50 -16.74
N GLU A 21 -29.71 -9.56 -16.81
CA GLU A 21 -29.40 -8.13 -16.84
C GLU A 21 -28.68 -7.69 -15.56
N ILE A 22 -29.24 -8.05 -14.39
CA ILE A 22 -28.64 -7.74 -13.09
C ILE A 22 -27.23 -8.33 -12.98
N ARG A 23 -27.00 -9.56 -13.47
CA ARG A 23 -25.65 -10.15 -13.48
C ARG A 23 -24.70 -9.39 -14.38
N HIS A 24 -25.16 -8.90 -15.53
CA HIS A 24 -24.35 -8.12 -16.45
C HIS A 24 -23.93 -6.78 -15.82
N GLU A 25 -24.89 -6.02 -15.29
CA GLU A 25 -24.61 -4.78 -14.57
C GLU A 25 -23.69 -5.00 -13.38
N ASN A 26 -23.95 -6.05 -12.59
CA ASN A 26 -23.11 -6.39 -11.44
C ASN A 26 -21.66 -6.65 -11.86
N ARG A 27 -21.45 -7.37 -12.96
CA ARG A 27 -20.10 -7.62 -13.50
C ARG A 27 -19.39 -6.32 -13.90
N LEU A 28 -20.10 -5.39 -14.53
CA LEU A 28 -19.54 -4.09 -14.91
C LEU A 28 -19.18 -3.24 -13.69
N LEU A 29 -20.12 -3.10 -12.75
CA LEU A 29 -19.91 -2.34 -11.52
C LEU A 29 -18.79 -2.94 -10.67
N PHE A 30 -18.70 -4.26 -10.59
CA PHE A 30 -17.63 -4.95 -9.88
C PHE A 30 -16.26 -4.71 -10.53
N ALA A 31 -16.18 -4.69 -11.86
CA ALA A 31 -14.95 -4.37 -12.57
C ALA A 31 -14.49 -2.93 -12.28
N GLU A 32 -15.40 -1.96 -12.33
CA GLU A 32 -15.06 -0.55 -12.02
C GLU A 32 -14.65 -0.37 -10.55
N LEU A 33 -15.36 -1.03 -9.62
CA LEU A 33 -14.98 -1.04 -8.21
C LEU A 33 -13.56 -1.58 -8.01
N GLN A 34 -13.22 -2.65 -8.72
CA GLN A 34 -11.88 -3.24 -8.64
C GLN A 34 -10.81 -2.30 -9.22
N ARG A 35 -11.11 -1.61 -10.32
CA ARG A 35 -10.23 -0.59 -10.91
C ARG A 35 -9.92 0.53 -9.92
N LEU A 36 -10.96 1.10 -9.31
CA LEU A 36 -10.82 2.17 -8.32
C LEU A 36 -10.06 1.72 -7.06
N ARG A 37 -10.27 0.48 -6.62
CA ARG A 37 -9.50 -0.10 -5.50
C ARG A 37 -8.02 -0.23 -5.83
N GLN A 38 -7.68 -0.71 -7.02
CA GLN A 38 -6.30 -0.81 -7.46
C GLN A 38 -5.62 0.57 -7.52
N GLU A 39 -6.32 1.58 -8.02
CA GLU A 39 -5.83 2.96 -8.03
C GLU A 39 -5.57 3.49 -6.62
N ARG A 40 -6.52 3.29 -5.71
CA ARG A 40 -6.36 3.64 -4.29
C ARG A 40 -5.16 2.93 -3.66
N ASP A 41 -5.01 1.62 -3.89
CA ASP A 41 -3.94 0.83 -3.28
C ASP A 41 -2.57 1.26 -3.83
N ALA A 42 -2.49 1.64 -5.11
CA ALA A 42 -1.29 2.22 -5.71
C ALA A 42 -0.93 3.56 -5.05
N LEU A 43 -1.90 4.47 -4.91
CA LEU A 43 -1.70 5.76 -4.24
C LEU A 43 -1.29 5.58 -2.77
N ASN A 44 -1.88 4.63 -2.06
CA ASN A 44 -1.51 4.35 -0.67
C ASN A 44 -0.06 3.83 -0.57
N THR A 45 0.37 2.99 -1.52
CA THR A 45 1.75 2.51 -1.59
C THR A 45 2.73 3.67 -1.84
N GLU A 46 2.41 4.57 -2.77
CA GLU A 46 3.21 5.77 -3.05
C GLU A 46 3.28 6.67 -1.81
N TRP A 47 2.15 6.89 -1.13
CA TRP A 47 2.11 7.67 0.10
C TRP A 47 2.97 7.07 1.22
N GLU A 48 2.92 5.75 1.41
CA GLU A 48 3.77 5.06 2.38
C GLU A 48 5.26 5.21 2.04
N GLN A 49 5.63 5.15 0.76
CA GLN A 49 7.01 5.42 0.31
C GLN A 49 7.42 6.85 0.62
N LEU A 50 6.58 7.84 0.29
CA LEU A 50 6.85 9.25 0.57
C LEU A 50 7.02 9.52 2.07
N LEU A 51 6.22 8.87 2.92
CA LEU A 51 6.37 8.97 4.38
C LEU A 51 7.70 8.39 4.89
N LEU A 52 8.15 7.27 4.31
CA LEU A 52 9.45 6.70 4.64
C LEU A 52 10.59 7.62 4.18
N GLU A 53 10.47 8.21 3.00
CA GLU A 53 11.40 9.23 2.53
C GLU A 53 11.41 10.42 3.49
N GLU A 54 10.27 11.02 3.83
CA GLU A 54 10.25 12.16 4.76
C GLU A 54 10.81 11.81 6.16
N GLY A 55 10.43 10.63 6.69
CA GLY A 55 10.88 10.13 7.99
C GLY A 55 12.39 9.89 8.05
N ALA A 56 12.99 9.34 7.00
CA ALA A 56 14.43 9.13 6.91
C ALA A 56 15.20 10.46 6.98
N TRP A 57 14.69 11.51 6.32
CA TRP A 57 15.33 12.82 6.31
C TRP A 57 15.07 13.64 7.59
N SER A 58 13.96 13.40 8.28
CA SER A 58 13.61 14.04 9.56
C SER A 58 14.45 13.51 10.73
N GLN A 59 14.61 12.19 10.83
CA GLN A 59 15.40 11.56 11.90
C GLN A 59 16.89 11.85 11.75
N HIS A 60 17.47 11.64 10.55
CA HIS A 60 18.90 11.86 10.33
C HIS A 60 19.29 13.35 10.48
N ARG A 61 18.62 14.28 9.80
CA ARG A 61 19.00 15.71 9.88
C ARG A 61 18.86 16.27 11.29
N ARG A 62 17.86 15.83 12.06
CA ARG A 62 17.66 16.29 13.43
C ARG A 62 18.71 15.70 14.39
N ILE A 63 19.07 14.43 14.24
CA ILE A 63 20.16 13.81 15.02
C ILE A 63 21.50 14.47 14.68
N GLU A 64 21.78 14.67 13.39
CA GLU A 64 23.04 15.25 12.92
C GLU A 64 23.19 16.72 13.35
N GLN A 65 22.12 17.52 13.27
CA GLN A 65 22.12 18.89 13.81
C GLN A 65 22.31 18.90 15.32
N MET A 66 21.64 18.02 16.08
CA MET A 66 21.86 17.95 17.53
C MET A 66 23.28 17.51 17.87
N ALA A 67 23.85 16.53 17.16
CA ALA A 67 25.22 16.08 17.36
C ALA A 67 26.23 17.20 17.08
N ARG A 68 26.10 17.92 15.97
CA ARG A 68 26.98 19.05 15.65
C ARG A 68 26.79 20.23 16.60
N LYS A 69 25.55 20.61 16.94
CA LYS A 69 25.28 21.83 17.72
C LYS A 69 25.39 21.65 19.24
N ARG A 70 25.01 20.48 19.78
CA ARG A 70 25.03 20.23 21.23
C ARG A 70 26.25 19.46 21.69
N LEU A 71 26.85 18.63 20.84
CA LEU A 71 27.99 17.79 21.19
C LEU A 71 29.29 18.24 20.50
N ASP A 72 29.25 19.35 19.74
CA ASP A 72 30.37 19.87 18.92
C ASP A 72 31.04 18.77 18.08
N MET A 73 30.26 17.77 17.63
CA MET A 73 30.81 16.65 16.88
C MET A 73 31.28 17.14 15.50
N GLN A 74 32.59 17.12 15.30
CA GLN A 74 33.25 17.41 14.04
C GLN A 74 33.62 16.09 13.34
N THR A 75 33.59 16.08 12.01
CA THR A 75 34.01 14.91 11.24
C THR A 75 35.53 14.76 11.41
N PRO A 76 36.03 13.64 11.99
CA PRO A 76 37.45 13.49 12.28
C PRO A 76 38.27 13.46 10.98
N GLY A 77 39.40 14.15 10.97
CA GLY A 77 40.35 14.12 9.85
C GLY A 77 41.00 12.73 9.71
N ARG A 78 41.55 12.41 8.54
CA ARG A 78 42.23 11.11 8.28
C ARG A 78 43.27 10.76 9.35
N GLU A 79 43.93 11.76 9.92
CA GLU A 79 44.94 11.64 10.98
C GLU A 79 44.38 11.12 12.32
N GLN A 80 43.06 11.20 12.53
CA GLN A 80 42.39 10.93 13.81
C GLN A 80 41.68 9.56 13.85
N ILE A 81 41.77 8.78 12.76
CA ILE A 81 41.12 7.47 12.65
C ILE A 81 42.12 6.39 13.07
N VAL A 82 41.91 5.79 14.25
CA VAL A 82 42.70 4.64 14.72
C VAL A 82 41.90 3.36 14.50
N VAL A 83 42.41 2.48 13.64
CA VAL A 83 41.82 1.14 13.42
C VAL A 83 42.27 0.23 14.55
N VAL A 84 41.33 -0.14 15.42
CA VAL A 84 41.60 -1.09 16.50
C VAL A 84 41.24 -2.49 16.02
N HIS A 85 42.23 -3.36 15.89
CA HIS A 85 41.99 -4.79 15.69
C HIS A 85 41.58 -5.41 17.03
N ALA A 86 40.43 -6.08 17.05
CA ALA A 86 39.99 -6.83 18.23
C ALA A 86 41.11 -7.81 18.63
N PRO A 87 41.49 -7.87 19.92
CA PRO A 87 42.54 -8.76 20.36
C PRO A 87 42.10 -10.18 20.02
N ALA A 88 42.86 -10.85 19.16
CA ALA A 88 42.70 -12.28 18.95
C ALA A 88 42.80 -12.93 20.33
N GLY A 89 41.69 -13.54 20.77
CA GLY A 89 41.67 -14.36 21.97
C GLY A 89 42.87 -15.29 21.91
N SER A 90 43.81 -15.07 22.83
CA SER A 90 44.96 -15.92 22.99
C SER A 90 44.54 -17.10 23.89
N PRO A 91 45.06 -18.31 23.60
CA PRO A 91 44.44 -19.61 23.86
C PRO A 91 44.24 -19.99 25.33
#